data_AF-A0AAV9L5B3-F1
#
_entry.id   AF-A0AAV9L5B3-F1
#
_cell.length_a   1.000
_cell.length_b   1.000
_cell.length_c   1.000
_cell.angle_alpha   90.00
_cell.angle_beta   90.00
_cell.angle_gamma   90.00
#
_symmetry.space_group_name_H-M   'P 1'
#
loop_
_entity.id
_entity.type
_entity.pdbx_description
1 polymer ?
#
loop_
_entity_poly.entity_id
_entity_poly.type
_entity_poly.pdbx_seq_one_letter_code
_entity_poly.pdbx_strand_id
1 'polypeptide(L)'
;MISIQLRFRSLSTHLHHLSSLPTGPFSSFHISLSSLSQVVTKKSAQNANQENPVLLNYLINTLGFPKPKAVTISDRLSWVRSVEKPKLTVHFFKSVGFTDAQIQSAVCTVPQILLADVGKILEPKIQLLQELGITGSDLGRLLSTKAMFLTRSLDKILKPSIEVLNKVLIKSTDDGDWFRVLLKCDWVIYRSPHLRLVPNISYLLSIGIVGSQLSSLLKRQPHLFVTQGSKLKKLVSELMDIGFSTDSRMLVHGLHTLSCMSQESISRKLLLIQSFGFSRSECMVMFKRAPCLFRCSEKKIRLGLEFFLETVKLQKSTLVQHPTLVMYSMKERVIPRYQVFQLMKSKKLMKKDPKFYYMMCLTEPHFLEKYVLRFTENAEELLMAYKGHRLDIGEE
;
A
#
# COMPACT_ATOMS: atom_id res chain seq x y z
N MET A 1 -21.10 9.41 -33.34
CA MET A 1 -22.53 9.03 -33.21
C MET A 1 -22.62 7.52 -33.35
N ILE A 2 -23.56 6.91 -32.62
CA ILE A 2 -23.86 5.46 -32.48
C ILE A 2 -23.28 4.84 -31.19
N SER A 3 -24.10 4.94 -30.15
CA SER A 3 -24.08 4.19 -28.89
C SER A 3 -24.39 2.71 -29.11
N ILE A 4 -23.74 1.82 -28.37
CA ILE A 4 -24.21 0.44 -28.16
C ILE A 4 -24.59 0.29 -26.68
N GLN A 5 -25.89 0.21 -26.44
CA GLN A 5 -26.52 -0.08 -25.15
C GLN A 5 -26.33 -1.55 -24.79
N LEU A 6 -25.92 -1.81 -23.54
CA LEU A 6 -26.02 -3.12 -22.89
C LEU A 6 -27.44 -3.31 -22.35
N ARG A 7 -28.19 -4.27 -22.91
CA ARG A 7 -29.43 -4.81 -22.35
C ARG A 7 -29.11 -6.00 -21.44
N PHE A 8 -29.39 -5.89 -20.15
CA PHE A 8 -29.66 -7.05 -19.29
C PHE A 8 -31.17 -7.35 -19.34
N ARG A 9 -31.53 -8.56 -19.78
CA ARG A 9 -32.91 -9.05 -19.74
C ARG A 9 -33.25 -9.56 -18.35
N SER A 10 -34.38 -9.06 -17.86
CA SER A 10 -35.15 -9.51 -16.70
C SER A 10 -35.72 -10.92 -16.93
N LEU A 11 -35.82 -11.70 -15.85
CA LEU A 11 -36.90 -12.66 -15.63
C LEU A 11 -37.44 -12.44 -14.22
N SER A 12 -38.72 -12.08 -14.17
CA SER A 12 -39.59 -11.98 -12.99
C SER A 12 -40.81 -12.89 -13.27
N THR A 13 -41.68 -13.03 -12.25
CA THR A 13 -42.92 -13.82 -12.09
C THR A 13 -42.68 -15.19 -11.44
N HIS A 14 -43.43 -15.73 -10.47
CA HIS A 14 -44.66 -15.45 -9.69
C HIS A 14 -44.57 -15.63 -8.14
N LEU A 15 -44.92 -14.70 -7.22
CA LEU A 15 -46.11 -14.71 -6.29
C LEU A 15 -46.25 -15.89 -5.29
N HIS A 16 -46.74 -15.82 -4.05
CA HIS A 16 -47.35 -14.88 -3.07
C HIS A 16 -47.16 -15.62 -1.70
N HIS A 17 -47.12 -15.06 -0.48
CA HIS A 17 -48.11 -14.29 0.28
C HIS A 17 -47.49 -14.01 1.67
N LEU A 18 -47.61 -12.79 2.20
CA LEU A 18 -48.11 -12.44 3.54
C LEU A 18 -47.80 -10.96 3.84
N SER A 19 -48.89 -10.18 3.81
CA SER A 19 -49.24 -8.97 4.58
C SER A 19 -48.40 -8.66 5.84
N SER A 20 -48.22 -7.44 6.35
CA SER A 20 -48.68 -6.06 6.08
C SER A 20 -48.16 -5.21 7.26
N LEU A 21 -47.71 -3.96 7.06
CA LEU A 21 -47.78 -2.76 7.94
C LEU A 21 -46.65 -1.74 7.60
N PRO A 22 -46.79 -0.45 7.93
CA PRO A 22 -46.92 0.58 6.90
C PRO A 22 -45.64 1.36 6.55
N THR A 23 -45.67 1.88 5.34
CA THR A 23 -44.69 2.73 4.67
C THR A 23 -44.56 4.11 5.34
N GLY A 24 -43.36 4.41 5.85
CA GLY A 24 -42.87 5.77 6.12
C GLY A 24 -41.67 6.08 5.22
N PRO A 25 -41.47 7.33 4.76
CA PRO A 25 -40.43 7.67 3.81
C PRO A 25 -39.08 7.77 4.52
N PHE A 26 -38.19 6.78 4.34
CA PHE A 26 -36.79 6.91 4.74
C PHE A 26 -36.03 7.67 3.66
N SER A 27 -36.07 9.00 3.75
CA SER A 27 -35.16 9.88 3.01
C SER A 27 -33.74 9.68 3.52
N SER A 28 -32.83 9.52 2.57
CA SER A 28 -31.38 9.69 2.69
C SER A 28 -31.02 10.93 3.52
N PHE A 29 -30.48 10.72 4.72
CA PHE A 29 -29.81 11.79 5.46
C PHE A 29 -28.49 12.13 4.79
N HIS A 30 -28.55 13.03 3.81
CA HIS A 30 -27.46 13.94 3.53
C HIS A 30 -27.43 14.97 4.67
N ILE A 31 -26.50 14.81 5.62
CA ILE A 31 -26.19 15.90 6.55
C ILE A 31 -25.41 16.95 5.75
N SER A 32 -26.14 17.91 5.19
CA SER A 32 -25.57 19.19 4.80
C SER A 32 -25.18 19.94 6.07
N LEU A 33 -23.89 20.17 6.26
CA LEU A 33 -23.32 20.94 7.37
C LEU A 33 -23.53 22.46 7.16
N SER A 34 -24.77 22.88 6.91
CA SER A 34 -25.10 24.26 6.58
C SER A 34 -26.38 24.75 7.25
N SER A 35 -26.62 24.43 8.52
CA SER A 35 -27.74 24.99 9.29
C SER A 35 -27.53 24.86 10.80
N LEU A 36 -26.51 25.52 11.36
CA LEU A 36 -26.44 25.84 12.79
C LEU A 36 -25.83 27.24 12.95
N SER A 37 -26.51 28.21 12.33
CA SER A 37 -26.25 29.63 12.51
C SER A 37 -27.60 30.31 12.69
N GLN A 38 -28.09 30.33 13.93
CA GLN A 38 -29.01 31.34 14.48
C GLN A 38 -29.57 30.84 15.82
N VAL A 39 -28.76 30.95 16.89
CA VAL A 39 -29.24 31.41 18.20
C VAL A 39 -28.12 32.28 18.77
N VAL A 40 -28.12 33.55 18.34
CA VAL A 40 -27.29 34.60 18.92
C VAL A 40 -28.12 35.26 20.01
N THR A 41 -27.92 34.84 21.27
CA THR A 41 -28.26 35.68 22.42
C THR A 41 -27.04 36.55 22.73
N LYS A 42 -27.18 37.83 22.41
CA LYS A 42 -26.23 38.92 22.70
C LYS A 42 -25.72 38.87 24.13
N LYS A 43 -24.43 38.54 24.31
CA LYS A 43 -23.54 39.12 25.33
C LYS A 43 -22.09 39.00 24.86
N SER A 44 -21.38 40.14 24.92
CA SER A 44 -19.99 40.42 24.55
C SER A 44 -19.58 40.26 23.07
N ALA A 45 -20.00 41.22 22.25
CA ALA A 45 -19.29 41.62 21.04
C ALA A 45 -18.18 42.61 21.41
N GLN A 46 -17.09 42.13 22.01
CA GLN A 46 -15.79 42.81 22.10
C GLN A 46 -14.71 41.71 22.25
N ASN A 47 -14.12 41.30 21.13
CA ASN A 47 -12.81 40.63 20.97
C ASN A 47 -12.78 39.91 19.60
N ALA A 48 -12.91 40.68 18.53
CA ALA A 48 -12.52 40.24 17.19
C ALA A 48 -11.12 40.80 16.89
N ASN A 49 -10.20 39.94 16.47
CA ASN A 49 -8.84 40.25 15.99
C ASN A 49 -7.82 40.81 17.00
N GLN A 50 -7.40 39.99 17.96
CA GLN A 50 -5.99 40.03 18.37
C GLN A 50 -5.31 38.79 17.81
N GLU A 51 -4.45 38.97 16.80
CA GLU A 51 -3.40 38.01 16.51
C GLU A 51 -2.74 37.61 17.84
N ASN A 52 -2.40 36.35 18.02
CA ASN A 52 -1.67 35.90 19.21
C ASN A 52 -0.17 36.09 18.95
N PRO A 53 0.43 37.27 19.26
CA PRO A 53 1.78 37.57 18.81
C PRO A 53 2.79 36.61 19.47
N VAL A 54 2.50 36.11 20.67
CA VAL A 54 3.42 35.27 21.44
C VAL A 54 3.65 33.93 20.75
N LEU A 55 2.57 33.19 20.43
CA LEU A 55 2.70 31.91 19.75
C LEU A 55 3.12 32.09 18.29
N LEU A 56 2.59 33.11 17.61
CA LEU A 56 2.94 33.42 16.22
C LEU A 56 4.45 33.71 16.07
N ASN A 57 5.00 34.57 16.91
CA ASN A 57 6.43 34.91 16.88
C ASN A 57 7.29 33.69 17.22
N TYR A 58 6.86 32.83 18.16
CA TYR A 58 7.56 31.58 18.45
C TYR A 58 7.59 30.63 17.25
N LEU A 59 6.45 30.45 16.58
CA LEU A 59 6.34 29.60 15.39
C LEU A 59 7.27 30.10 14.27
N ILE A 60 7.34 31.40 14.02
CA ILE A 60 8.17 31.98 12.96
C ILE A 60 9.65 31.98 13.35
N ASN A 61 9.98 32.63 14.47
CA ASN A 61 11.36 32.96 14.81
C ASN A 61 12.11 31.79 15.44
N THR A 62 11.41 30.86 16.12
CA THR A 62 12.04 29.72 16.80
C THR A 62 11.83 28.41 16.06
N LEU A 63 10.61 28.16 15.58
CA LEU A 63 10.32 26.92 14.84
C LEU A 63 10.49 27.06 13.33
N GLY A 64 10.81 28.25 12.81
CA GLY A 64 11.14 28.45 11.39
C GLY A 64 9.96 28.28 10.43
N PHE A 65 8.72 28.46 10.89
CA PHE A 65 7.57 28.38 10.00
C PHE A 65 7.48 29.60 9.07
N PRO A 66 7.14 29.40 7.79
CA PRO A 66 6.72 30.50 6.93
C PRO A 66 5.51 31.22 7.55
N LYS A 67 5.51 32.56 7.52
CA LYS A 67 4.46 33.40 8.13
C LYS A 67 3.03 32.92 7.83
N PRO A 68 2.64 32.57 6.57
CA PRO A 68 1.28 32.10 6.29
C PRO A 68 0.88 30.82 7.05
N LYS A 69 1.81 29.87 7.18
CA LYS A 69 1.59 28.63 7.95
C LYS A 69 1.55 28.90 9.45
N ALA A 70 2.43 29.77 9.93
CA ALA A 70 2.49 30.14 11.35
C ALA A 70 1.19 30.82 11.80
N VAL A 71 0.62 31.73 10.99
CA VAL A 71 -0.69 32.34 11.23
C VAL A 71 -1.78 31.27 11.33
N THR A 72 -1.86 30.37 10.35
CA THR A 72 -2.85 29.28 10.35
C THR A 72 -2.77 28.39 11.61
N ILE A 73 -1.56 28.10 12.09
CA ILE A 73 -1.35 27.29 13.30
C ILE A 73 -1.71 28.10 14.55
N SER A 74 -1.30 29.38 14.61
CA SER A 74 -1.57 30.29 15.72
C SER A 74 -3.08 30.53 15.89
N ASP A 75 -3.82 30.70 14.80
CA ASP A 75 -5.27 30.91 14.85
C ASP A 75 -6.02 29.70 15.42
N ARG A 76 -5.54 28.49 15.10
CA ARG A 76 -6.08 27.23 15.69
C ARG A 76 -5.81 27.10 17.17
N LEU A 77 -4.83 27.84 17.70
CA LEU A 77 -4.41 27.84 19.09
C LEU A 77 -4.47 29.27 19.66
N SER A 78 -5.47 30.05 19.23
CA SER A 78 -5.58 31.49 19.49
C SER A 78 -5.75 31.83 20.97
N TRP A 79 -6.05 30.85 21.84
CA TRP A 79 -6.16 31.01 23.30
C TRP A 79 -4.82 30.82 24.06
N VAL A 80 -3.78 30.30 23.41
CA VAL A 80 -2.48 30.04 24.07
C VAL A 80 -1.79 31.37 24.39
N ARG A 81 -1.42 31.63 25.64
CA ARG A 81 -0.73 32.88 26.02
C ARG A 81 0.73 32.70 26.45
N SER A 82 1.18 31.46 26.58
CA SER A 82 2.55 31.10 27.00
C SER A 82 3.17 30.07 26.05
N VAL A 83 4.48 30.17 25.86
CA VAL A 83 5.28 29.26 25.01
C VAL A 83 6.11 28.27 25.82
N GLU A 84 5.94 28.20 27.14
CA GLU A 84 6.66 27.25 28.00
C GLU A 84 6.39 25.78 27.61
N LYS A 85 5.12 25.40 27.50
CA LYS A 85 4.73 24.04 27.07
C LYS A 85 5.20 23.72 25.63
N PRO A 86 5.01 24.62 24.64
CA PRO A 86 5.61 24.45 23.32
C PRO A 86 7.13 24.23 23.35
N LYS A 87 7.86 25.04 24.12
CA LYS A 87 9.32 24.91 24.26
C LYS A 87 9.72 23.56 24.85
N LEU A 88 9.06 23.13 25.93
CA LEU A 88 9.31 21.83 26.57
C LEU A 88 9.03 20.67 25.60
N THR A 89 7.91 20.73 24.87
CA THR A 89 7.53 19.72 23.90
C THR A 89 8.54 19.62 22.75
N VAL A 90 8.97 20.75 22.21
CA VAL A 90 9.96 20.80 21.13
C VAL A 90 11.31 20.29 21.60
N HIS A 91 11.74 20.68 22.80
CA HIS A 91 12.96 20.16 23.41
C HIS A 91 12.90 18.64 23.57
N PHE A 92 11.78 18.10 24.04
CA PHE A 92 11.57 16.66 24.14
C PHE A 92 11.64 15.95 22.77
N PHE A 93 11.00 16.49 21.73
CA PHE A 93 11.11 15.90 20.39
C PHE A 93 12.55 15.89 19.87
N LYS A 94 13.32 16.97 20.12
CA LYS A 94 14.75 17.01 19.79
C LYS A 94 15.55 15.98 20.59
N SER A 95 15.27 15.80 21.89
CA SER A 95 15.99 14.83 22.71
C SER A 95 15.73 13.37 22.30
N VAL A 96 14.58 13.08 21.67
CA VAL A 96 14.30 11.76 21.07
C VAL A 96 14.69 11.66 19.59
N GLY A 97 15.44 12.65 19.07
CA GLY A 97 16.10 12.58 17.76
C GLY A 97 15.34 13.19 16.59
N PHE A 98 14.30 14.00 16.81
CA PHE A 98 13.57 14.66 15.72
C PHE A 98 14.35 15.85 15.17
N THR A 99 14.32 16.01 13.85
CA THR A 99 14.81 17.23 13.19
C THR A 99 13.78 18.35 13.27
N ASP A 100 14.23 19.60 13.10
CA ASP A 100 13.32 20.76 13.06
C ASP A 100 12.26 20.61 11.96
N ALA A 101 12.63 20.07 10.79
CA ALA A 101 11.69 19.81 9.69
C ALA A 101 10.61 18.78 10.07
N GLN A 102 10.98 17.72 10.79
CA GLN A 102 10.03 16.71 11.26
C GLN A 102 9.07 17.29 12.31
N ILE A 103 9.58 18.10 13.24
CA ILE A 103 8.77 18.82 14.23
C ILE A 103 7.80 19.76 13.53
N GLN A 104 8.27 20.58 12.59
CA GLN A 104 7.43 21.47 11.80
C GLN A 104 6.31 20.69 11.08
N SER A 105 6.66 19.56 10.44
CA SER A 105 5.69 18.71 9.73
C SER A 105 4.59 18.16 10.66
N ALA A 106 4.98 17.65 11.84
CA ALA A 106 4.02 17.14 12.83
C ALA A 106 3.10 18.25 13.36
N VAL A 107 3.68 19.40 13.75
CA VAL A 107 2.94 20.55 14.28
C VAL A 107 2.00 21.16 13.24
N CYS A 108 2.41 21.22 11.97
CA CYS A 108 1.56 21.70 10.89
C CYS A 108 0.28 20.87 10.75
N THR A 109 0.39 19.56 10.97
CA THR A 109 -0.75 18.63 10.88
C THR A 109 -1.59 18.67 12.15
N VAL A 110 -0.93 18.74 13.31
CA VAL A 110 -1.55 18.56 14.62
C VAL A 110 -0.97 19.59 15.62
N PRO A 111 -1.38 20.87 15.56
CA PRO A 111 -0.82 21.93 16.41
C PRO A 111 -0.90 21.64 17.91
N GLN A 112 -1.97 20.97 18.35
CA GLN A 112 -2.23 20.69 19.75
C GLN A 112 -1.17 19.82 20.44
N ILE A 113 -0.30 19.13 19.69
CA ILE A 113 0.79 18.36 20.29
C ILE A 113 1.76 19.26 21.06
N LEU A 114 1.91 20.54 20.66
CA LEU A 114 2.75 21.53 21.36
C LEU A 114 2.29 21.82 22.80
N LEU A 115 1.03 21.47 23.11
CA LEU A 115 0.42 21.73 24.41
C LEU A 115 0.27 20.45 25.24
N ALA A 116 0.69 19.30 24.70
CA ALA A 116 0.60 18.03 25.39
C ALA A 116 1.58 17.98 26.57
N ASP A 117 1.19 17.27 27.62
CA ASP A 117 2.08 16.98 28.74
C ASP A 117 3.15 15.98 28.28
N VAL A 118 4.43 16.36 28.41
CA VAL A 118 5.54 15.54 27.94
C VAL A 118 5.55 14.19 28.67
N GLY A 119 5.62 14.20 30.01
CA GLY A 119 5.77 12.98 30.80
C GLY A 119 4.51 12.11 30.85
N LYS A 120 3.32 12.73 30.88
CA LYS A 120 2.05 11.98 30.99
C LYS A 120 1.48 11.53 29.66
N ILE A 121 1.75 12.23 28.56
CA ILE A 121 1.09 11.99 27.28
C ILE A 121 2.08 11.58 26.18
N LEU A 122 3.15 12.34 25.99
CA LEU A 122 4.05 12.11 24.85
C LEU A 122 5.01 10.95 25.11
N GLU A 123 5.71 10.97 26.24
CA GLU A 123 6.72 9.99 26.62
C GLU A 123 6.18 8.55 26.61
N PRO A 124 5.02 8.23 27.22
CA PRO A 124 4.46 6.87 27.16
C PRO A 124 4.11 6.40 25.74
N LYS A 125 3.78 7.31 24.81
CA LYS A 125 3.50 6.98 23.41
C LYS A 125 4.77 6.77 22.61
N ILE A 126 5.83 7.52 22.91
CA ILE A 126 7.15 7.31 22.32
C ILE A 126 7.71 5.97 22.80
N GLN A 127 7.63 5.68 24.10
CA GLN A 127 8.08 4.41 24.67
C GLN A 127 7.38 3.21 24.03
N LEU A 128 6.06 3.28 23.85
CA LEU A 128 5.31 2.24 23.13
C LEU A 128 5.84 2.01 21.71
N LEU A 129 6.19 3.07 20.95
CA LEU A 129 6.76 2.91 19.61
C LEU A 129 8.17 2.29 19.65
N GLN A 130 8.98 2.66 20.63
CA GLN A 130 10.31 2.10 20.83
C GLN A 130 10.25 0.61 21.21
N GLU A 131 9.29 0.21 22.04
CA GLU A 131 9.01 -1.21 22.36
C GLU A 131 8.61 -2.02 21.12
N LEU A 132 8.03 -1.38 20.10
CA LEU A 132 7.72 -1.98 18.80
C LEU A 132 8.92 -1.97 17.83
N GLY A 133 10.10 -1.53 18.27
CA GLY A 133 11.32 -1.45 17.47
C GLY A 133 11.43 -0.16 16.63
N ILE A 134 10.54 0.81 16.81
CA ILE A 134 10.56 2.07 16.05
C ILE A 134 11.35 3.12 16.82
N THR A 135 12.61 3.32 16.43
CA THR A 135 13.55 4.23 17.09
C THR A 135 14.23 5.16 16.08
N GLY A 136 15.03 6.11 16.57
CA GLY A 136 15.86 6.98 15.74
C GLY A 136 15.12 7.67 14.59
N SER A 137 15.69 7.59 13.38
CA SER A 137 15.15 8.25 12.18
C SER A 137 13.77 7.73 11.77
N ASP A 138 13.46 6.45 12.04
CA ASP A 138 12.15 5.85 11.76
C ASP A 138 11.06 6.41 12.65
N LEU A 139 11.36 6.67 13.92
CA LEU A 139 10.43 7.33 14.85
C LEU A 139 10.09 8.74 14.37
N GLY A 140 11.11 9.54 14.05
CA GLY A 140 10.93 10.90 13.53
C GLY A 140 10.12 10.90 12.24
N ARG A 141 10.46 10.01 11.29
CA ARG A 141 9.76 9.86 10.01
C ARG A 141 8.30 9.44 10.21
N LEU A 142 8.03 8.46 11.06
CA LEU A 142 6.68 7.98 11.33
C LEU A 142 5.83 9.10 11.89
N LEU A 143 6.29 9.78 12.94
CA LEU A 143 5.48 10.77 13.66
C LEU A 143 5.39 12.12 12.93
N SER A 144 6.37 12.47 12.09
CA SER A 144 6.21 13.62 11.18
C SER A 144 5.07 13.40 10.18
N THR A 145 4.91 12.17 9.68
CA THR A 145 3.87 11.85 8.70
C THR A 145 2.54 11.46 9.35
N LYS A 146 2.58 10.87 10.55
CA LYS A 146 1.44 10.27 11.27
C LYS A 146 1.23 10.90 12.65
N ALA A 147 1.41 12.22 12.77
CA ALA A 147 1.30 12.97 14.03
C ALA A 147 -0.02 12.75 14.78
N MET A 148 -1.09 12.37 14.08
CA MET A 148 -2.37 11.96 14.68
C MET A 148 -2.22 10.86 15.72
N PHE A 149 -1.22 9.98 15.61
CA PHE A 149 -0.88 8.96 16.62
C PHE A 149 -0.73 9.59 18.02
N LEU A 150 -0.07 10.74 18.12
CA LEU A 150 0.18 11.45 19.38
C LEU A 150 -1.09 12.07 19.99
N THR A 151 -2.18 12.16 19.23
CA THR A 151 -3.48 12.67 19.75
C THR A 151 -4.36 11.57 20.33
N ARG A 152 -4.10 10.31 19.98
CA ARG A 152 -4.97 9.19 20.36
C ARG A 152 -4.71 8.75 21.80
N SER A 153 -5.75 8.21 22.45
CA SER A 153 -5.61 7.63 23.78
C SER A 153 -4.71 6.40 23.73
N LEU A 154 -3.70 6.39 24.60
CA LEU A 154 -2.78 5.27 24.72
C LEU A 154 -3.52 3.98 25.08
N ASP A 155 -4.29 4.00 26.15
CA ASP A 155 -4.91 2.79 26.71
C ASP A 155 -6.21 2.39 26.02
N LYS A 156 -6.99 3.35 25.50
CA LYS A 156 -8.28 3.04 24.85
C LYS A 156 -8.17 2.72 23.37
N ILE A 157 -7.11 3.20 22.69
CA ILE A 157 -7.01 3.10 21.22
C ILE A 157 -5.71 2.44 20.80
N LEU A 158 -4.56 2.96 21.22
CA LEU A 158 -3.27 2.52 20.71
C LEU A 158 -2.93 1.10 21.16
N LYS A 159 -2.87 0.86 22.47
CA LYS A 159 -2.53 -0.46 23.05
C LYS A 159 -3.47 -1.57 22.56
N PRO A 160 -4.82 -1.44 22.60
CA PRO A 160 -5.70 -2.51 22.14
C PRO A 160 -5.55 -2.82 20.65
N SER A 161 -5.35 -1.80 19.82
CA SER A 161 -5.17 -2.01 18.37
C SER A 161 -3.84 -2.68 18.06
N ILE A 162 -2.77 -2.29 18.76
CA ILE A 162 -1.45 -2.91 18.64
C ILE A 162 -1.48 -4.36 19.12
N GLU A 163 -2.20 -4.66 20.21
CA GLU A 163 -2.36 -6.04 20.70
C GLU A 163 -3.02 -6.96 19.68
N VAL A 164 -4.10 -6.49 19.03
CA VAL A 164 -4.78 -7.24 17.97
C VAL A 164 -3.84 -7.49 16.77
N LEU A 165 -3.10 -6.46 16.36
CA LEU A 165 -2.15 -6.57 15.23
C LEU A 165 -0.93 -7.45 15.57
N ASN A 166 -0.46 -7.44 16.83
CA ASN A 166 0.60 -8.33 17.31
C ASN A 166 0.24 -9.81 17.15
N LYS A 167 -1.04 -10.18 17.31
CA LYS A 167 -1.52 -11.56 17.09
C LYS A 167 -1.42 -12.00 15.63
N VAL A 168 -1.33 -11.06 14.69
CA VAL A 168 -1.22 -11.31 13.25
C VAL A 168 0.23 -11.19 12.77
N LEU A 169 0.98 -10.23 13.30
CA LEU A 169 2.38 -10.01 12.94
C LEU A 169 3.26 -11.10 13.53
N ILE A 170 3.51 -12.12 12.74
CA ILE A 170 4.61 -13.06 13.00
C ILE A 170 5.91 -12.24 12.95
N LYS A 171 6.60 -12.14 14.08
CA LYS A 171 7.93 -11.54 14.21
C LYS A 171 8.86 -12.21 13.20
N SER A 172 9.27 -11.48 12.16
CA SER A 172 10.38 -11.89 11.31
C SER A 172 11.71 -11.52 11.97
N THR A 173 12.81 -12.01 11.42
CA THR A 173 14.18 -11.57 11.72
C THR A 173 14.47 -10.12 11.32
N ASP A 174 13.44 -9.35 10.93
CA ASP A 174 13.52 -7.97 10.47
C ASP A 174 12.64 -7.12 11.41
N ASP A 175 13.28 -6.20 12.12
CA ASP A 175 12.65 -5.34 13.14
C ASP A 175 11.77 -4.23 12.54
N GLY A 176 11.82 -4.01 11.21
CA GLY A 176 11.10 -2.92 10.53
C GLY A 176 9.62 -3.17 10.24
N ASP A 177 9.02 -4.26 10.72
CA ASP A 177 7.63 -4.64 10.43
C ASP A 177 6.61 -3.60 10.90
N TRP A 178 6.74 -3.16 12.15
CA TRP A 178 5.81 -2.22 12.76
C TRP A 178 5.89 -0.85 12.10
N PHE A 179 7.11 -0.38 11.81
CA PHE A 179 7.32 0.84 11.06
C PHE A 179 6.54 0.82 9.73
N ARG A 180 6.67 -0.26 8.94
CA ARG A 180 5.96 -0.40 7.65
C ARG A 180 4.44 -0.42 7.80
N VAL A 181 3.93 -1.14 8.80
CA VAL A 181 2.48 -1.25 9.04
C VAL A 181 1.88 0.09 9.44
N LEU A 182 2.50 0.79 10.40
CA LEU A 182 2.02 2.08 10.89
C LEU A 182 2.17 3.19 9.84
N LEU A 183 3.21 3.16 9.01
CA LEU A 183 3.39 4.15 7.95
C LEU A 183 2.33 4.01 6.85
N LYS A 184 1.96 2.78 6.48
CA LYS A 184 1.02 2.49 5.38
C LYS A 184 -0.45 2.51 5.76
N CYS A 185 -0.79 2.54 7.04
CA CYS A 185 -2.19 2.52 7.47
C CYS A 185 -2.49 3.60 8.50
N ASP A 186 -3.43 4.46 8.14
CA ASP A 186 -3.99 5.49 9.00
C ASP A 186 -5.05 4.95 9.96
N TRP A 187 -4.91 3.73 10.49
CA TRP A 187 -5.92 3.16 11.39
C TRP A 187 -6.19 4.03 12.61
N VAL A 188 -5.18 4.82 13.03
CA VAL A 188 -5.27 5.80 14.12
C VAL A 188 -6.28 6.93 13.87
N ILE A 189 -6.77 7.13 12.65
CA ILE A 189 -7.84 8.10 12.37
C ILE A 189 -9.19 7.64 12.92
N TYR A 190 -9.40 6.32 13.04
CA TYR A 190 -10.67 5.76 13.50
C TYR A 190 -10.76 5.85 15.02
N ARG A 191 -11.97 6.15 15.52
CA ARG A 191 -12.23 6.25 16.97
C ARG A 191 -11.96 4.93 17.71
N SER A 192 -12.27 3.80 17.06
CA SER A 192 -12.10 2.45 17.61
C SER A 192 -11.65 1.47 16.52
N PRO A 193 -10.34 1.44 16.19
CA PRO A 193 -9.79 0.64 15.09
C PRO A 193 -9.97 -0.86 15.33
N HIS A 194 -9.82 -1.30 16.59
CA HIS A 194 -9.97 -2.69 17.02
C HIS A 194 -11.33 -3.29 16.65
N LEU A 195 -12.42 -2.50 16.66
CA LEU A 195 -13.76 -2.94 16.25
C LEU A 195 -13.86 -3.32 14.78
N ARG A 196 -12.91 -2.89 13.94
CA ARG A 196 -12.78 -3.34 12.54
C ARG A 196 -11.72 -4.40 12.36
N LEU A 197 -10.59 -4.26 13.06
CA LEU A 197 -9.48 -5.20 12.99
C LEU A 197 -9.95 -6.62 13.32
N VAL A 198 -10.61 -6.81 14.47
CA VAL A 198 -11.02 -8.14 14.95
C VAL A 198 -11.92 -8.87 13.95
N PRO A 199 -13.08 -8.34 13.53
CA PRO A 199 -13.95 -9.06 12.60
C PRO A 199 -13.33 -9.26 11.20
N ASN A 200 -12.53 -8.32 10.72
CA ASN A 200 -11.84 -8.47 9.42
C ASN A 200 -10.77 -9.57 9.49
N ILE A 201 -10.01 -9.64 10.59
CA ILE A 201 -9.02 -10.71 10.84
C ILE A 201 -9.75 -12.06 10.92
N SER A 202 -10.81 -12.16 11.73
CA SER A 202 -11.61 -13.39 11.84
C SER A 202 -12.16 -13.83 10.47
N TYR A 203 -12.62 -12.89 9.65
CA TYR A 203 -13.09 -13.20 8.30
C TYR A 203 -11.96 -13.71 7.39
N LEU A 204 -10.80 -13.05 7.37
CA LEU A 204 -9.64 -13.49 6.58
C LEU A 204 -9.18 -14.90 6.98
N LEU A 205 -9.16 -15.18 8.29
CA LEU A 205 -8.87 -16.52 8.81
C LEU A 205 -9.91 -17.55 8.31
N SER A 206 -11.20 -17.21 8.36
CA SER A 206 -12.29 -18.11 7.93
C SER A 206 -12.25 -18.49 6.45
N ILE A 207 -11.59 -17.69 5.60
CA ILE A 207 -11.44 -17.95 4.16
C ILE A 207 -10.07 -18.56 3.81
N GLY A 208 -9.33 -19.05 4.81
CA GLY A 208 -8.06 -19.76 4.61
C GLY A 208 -6.81 -18.87 4.54
N ILE A 209 -6.93 -17.54 4.71
CA ILE A 209 -5.76 -16.65 4.77
C ILE A 209 -5.23 -16.64 6.21
N VAL A 210 -4.26 -17.51 6.47
CA VAL A 210 -3.73 -17.78 7.82
C VAL A 210 -2.21 -17.59 7.91
N GLY A 211 -1.68 -17.56 9.13
CA GLY A 211 -0.23 -17.60 9.41
C GLY A 211 0.59 -16.56 8.62
N SER A 212 1.61 -17.04 7.89
CA SER A 212 2.51 -16.18 7.12
C SER A 212 1.82 -15.43 5.98
N GLN A 213 0.72 -15.95 5.43
CA GLN A 213 -0.07 -15.24 4.41
C GLN A 213 -0.76 -14.03 5.01
N LEU A 214 -1.41 -14.19 6.16
CA LEU A 214 -2.09 -13.10 6.86
C LEU A 214 -1.11 -12.03 7.32
N SER A 215 0.03 -12.44 7.89
CA SER A 215 1.13 -11.55 8.27
C SER A 215 1.68 -10.78 7.05
N SER A 216 1.94 -11.48 5.93
CA SER A 216 2.41 -10.84 4.69
C SER A 216 1.39 -9.85 4.12
N LEU A 217 0.10 -10.19 4.19
CA LEU A 217 -0.98 -9.31 3.75
C LEU A 217 -1.05 -8.04 4.61
N LEU A 218 -0.92 -8.16 5.93
CA LEU A 218 -0.88 -7.02 6.85
C LEU A 218 0.31 -6.09 6.57
N LYS A 219 1.50 -6.64 6.37
CA LYS A 219 2.71 -5.85 6.04
C LYS A 219 2.59 -5.12 4.70
N ARG A 220 1.89 -5.72 3.73
CA ARG A 220 1.74 -5.17 2.37
C ARG A 220 0.58 -4.19 2.26
N GLN A 221 -0.57 -4.53 2.81
CA GLN A 221 -1.82 -3.79 2.72
C GLN A 221 -2.56 -3.71 4.08
N PRO A 222 -2.02 -2.95 5.06
CA PRO A 222 -2.61 -2.87 6.38
C PRO A 222 -3.99 -2.18 6.40
N HIS A 223 -4.28 -1.28 5.45
CA HIS A 223 -5.59 -0.65 5.31
C HIS A 223 -6.73 -1.67 5.12
N LEU A 224 -6.45 -2.84 4.54
CA LEU A 224 -7.45 -3.88 4.32
C LEU A 224 -8.04 -4.39 5.65
N PHE A 225 -7.27 -4.35 6.73
CA PHE A 225 -7.68 -4.83 8.05
C PHE A 225 -8.61 -3.87 8.78
N VAL A 226 -8.67 -2.60 8.36
CA VAL A 226 -9.53 -1.56 8.97
C VAL A 226 -10.60 -1.02 8.02
N THR A 227 -10.73 -1.62 6.84
CA THR A 227 -11.81 -1.29 5.90
C THR A 227 -13.17 -1.75 6.44
N GLN A 228 -14.26 -1.29 5.83
CA GLN A 228 -15.60 -1.79 6.13
C GLN A 228 -15.69 -3.27 5.73
N GLY A 229 -16.21 -4.13 6.62
CA GLY A 229 -16.28 -5.58 6.37
C GLY A 229 -17.02 -5.94 5.07
N SER A 230 -18.04 -5.17 4.68
CA SER A 230 -18.74 -5.34 3.40
C SER A 230 -17.83 -5.13 2.18
N LYS A 231 -16.91 -4.14 2.23
CA LYS A 231 -15.94 -3.89 1.16
C LYS A 231 -14.93 -5.02 1.06
N LEU A 232 -14.44 -5.53 2.19
CA LEU A 232 -13.54 -6.68 2.22
C LEU A 232 -14.20 -7.92 1.63
N LYS A 233 -15.44 -8.23 2.06
CA LYS A 233 -16.23 -9.34 1.52
C LYS A 233 -16.49 -9.20 0.01
N LYS A 234 -16.77 -7.98 -0.46
CA LYS A 234 -16.94 -7.71 -1.90
C LYS A 234 -15.68 -8.04 -2.70
N LEU A 235 -14.50 -7.62 -2.24
CA LEU A 235 -13.22 -7.95 -2.91
C LEU A 235 -12.99 -9.47 -2.97
N VAL A 236 -13.31 -10.19 -1.89
CA VAL A 236 -13.21 -11.66 -1.88
C VAL A 236 -14.21 -12.28 -2.84
N SER A 237 -15.46 -11.83 -2.86
CA SER A 237 -16.48 -12.28 -3.82
C SER A 237 -16.02 -12.08 -5.27
N GLU A 238 -15.50 -10.90 -5.61
CA GLU A 238 -14.99 -10.61 -6.95
C GLU A 238 -13.86 -11.60 -7.36
N LEU A 239 -13.01 -12.02 -6.41
CA LEU A 239 -11.99 -13.04 -6.68
C LEU A 239 -12.60 -14.42 -6.89
N MET A 240 -13.63 -14.79 -6.12
CA MET A 240 -14.33 -16.07 -6.31
C MET A 240 -15.03 -16.10 -7.68
N ASP A 241 -15.64 -14.99 -8.12
CA ASP A 241 -16.28 -14.87 -9.43
C ASP A 241 -15.26 -15.00 -10.59
N ILE A 242 -14.04 -14.53 -10.39
CA ILE A 242 -12.91 -14.73 -11.34
C ILE A 242 -12.42 -16.20 -11.31
N GLY A 243 -12.79 -16.97 -10.29
CA GLY A 243 -12.49 -18.38 -10.11
C GLY A 243 -11.21 -18.63 -9.31
N PHE A 244 -10.92 -17.79 -8.31
CA PHE A 244 -10.01 -18.17 -7.21
C PHE A 244 -10.72 -19.16 -6.28
N SER A 245 -9.94 -19.96 -5.56
CA SER A 245 -10.40 -20.83 -4.47
C SER A 245 -9.79 -20.36 -3.15
N THR A 246 -10.48 -20.60 -2.04
CA THR A 246 -10.00 -20.39 -0.66
C THR A 246 -8.73 -21.19 -0.35
N ASP A 247 -8.53 -22.34 -1.01
CA ASP A 247 -7.36 -23.19 -0.82
C ASP A 247 -6.14 -22.73 -1.64
N SER A 248 -6.33 -21.73 -2.50
CA SER A 248 -5.25 -21.23 -3.36
C SER A 248 -4.33 -20.29 -2.62
N ARG A 249 -3.02 -20.60 -2.62
CA ARG A 249 -1.98 -19.66 -2.17
C ARG A 249 -1.95 -18.34 -2.96
N MET A 250 -2.61 -18.28 -4.12
CA MET A 250 -2.72 -17.03 -4.89
C MET A 250 -3.85 -16.12 -4.41
N LEU A 251 -4.79 -16.59 -3.58
CA LEU A 251 -5.90 -15.79 -3.08
C LEU A 251 -5.40 -14.53 -2.35
N VAL A 252 -4.44 -14.68 -1.44
CA VAL A 252 -3.84 -13.54 -0.72
C VAL A 252 -3.19 -12.51 -1.66
N HIS A 253 -2.60 -12.97 -2.77
CA HIS A 253 -2.00 -12.10 -3.79
C HIS A 253 -3.06 -11.43 -4.68
N GLY A 254 -4.15 -12.13 -4.99
CA GLY A 254 -5.33 -11.59 -5.67
C GLY A 254 -5.96 -10.48 -4.85
N LEU A 255 -6.21 -10.76 -3.57
CA LEU A 255 -6.80 -9.82 -2.62
C LEU A 255 -5.94 -8.58 -2.44
N HIS A 256 -4.63 -8.75 -2.27
CA HIS A 256 -3.70 -7.62 -2.25
C HIS A 256 -3.81 -6.78 -3.54
N THR A 257 -3.86 -7.42 -4.71
CA THR A 257 -3.91 -6.71 -5.99
C THR A 257 -5.20 -5.91 -6.17
N LEU A 258 -6.37 -6.51 -5.92
CA LEU A 258 -7.65 -5.78 -6.02
C LEU A 258 -7.76 -4.68 -4.96
N SER A 259 -7.22 -4.90 -3.77
CA SER A 259 -7.33 -3.93 -2.67
C SER A 259 -6.51 -2.66 -2.85
N CYS A 260 -5.45 -2.68 -3.66
CA CYS A 260 -4.54 -1.55 -3.85
C CYS A 260 -4.68 -0.88 -5.22
N MET A 261 -5.66 -1.28 -6.04
CA MET A 261 -5.84 -0.78 -7.40
C MET A 261 -7.28 -0.37 -7.66
N SER A 262 -7.47 0.65 -8.51
CA SER A 262 -8.80 0.99 -9.00
C SER A 262 -9.23 0.03 -10.11
N GLN A 263 -10.54 -0.12 -10.30
CA GLN A 263 -11.12 -0.98 -11.33
C GLN A 263 -10.72 -0.51 -12.74
N GLU A 264 -10.58 0.80 -12.95
CA GLU A 264 -10.12 1.38 -14.20
C GLU A 264 -8.66 1.00 -14.48
N SER A 265 -7.79 1.02 -13.46
CA SER A 265 -6.37 0.64 -13.61
C SER A 265 -6.19 -0.84 -13.95
N ILE A 266 -7.03 -1.71 -13.37
CA ILE A 266 -7.07 -3.14 -13.70
C ILE A 266 -7.59 -3.32 -15.14
N SER A 267 -8.68 -2.63 -15.49
CA SER A 267 -9.29 -2.70 -16.82
C SER A 267 -8.34 -2.26 -17.93
N ARG A 268 -7.59 -1.17 -17.74
CA ARG A 268 -6.58 -0.71 -18.70
C ARG A 268 -5.47 -1.75 -18.91
N LYS A 269 -5.04 -2.45 -17.86
CA LYS A 269 -4.02 -3.51 -17.97
C LYS A 269 -4.55 -4.76 -18.65
N LEU A 270 -5.81 -5.11 -18.42
CA LEU A 270 -6.48 -6.18 -19.16
C LEU A 270 -6.53 -5.84 -20.66
N LEU A 271 -7.01 -4.65 -21.02
CA LEU A 271 -7.07 -4.20 -22.41
C LEU A 271 -5.69 -4.14 -23.07
N LEU A 272 -4.66 -3.70 -22.33
CA LEU A 272 -3.28 -3.74 -22.80
C LEU A 272 -2.84 -5.18 -23.12
N ILE A 273 -3.08 -6.14 -22.23
CA ILE A 273 -2.71 -7.54 -22.51
C ILE A 273 -3.52 -8.06 -23.71
N GLN A 274 -4.81 -7.73 -23.81
CA GLN A 274 -5.65 -8.12 -24.94
C GLN A 274 -5.18 -7.54 -26.27
N SER A 275 -4.60 -6.33 -26.30
CA SER A 275 -4.06 -5.74 -27.53
C SER A 275 -2.88 -6.50 -28.11
N PHE A 276 -2.22 -7.37 -27.32
CA PHE A 276 -1.22 -8.33 -27.79
C PHE A 276 -1.83 -9.67 -28.23
N GLY A 277 -3.15 -9.70 -28.45
CA GLY A 277 -3.87 -10.84 -29.00
C GLY A 277 -4.23 -11.93 -27.98
N PHE A 278 -4.21 -11.63 -26.69
CA PHE A 278 -4.74 -12.53 -25.65
C PHE A 278 -6.25 -12.35 -25.52
N SER A 279 -6.98 -13.45 -25.39
CA SER A 279 -8.40 -13.42 -25.07
C SER A 279 -8.64 -12.98 -23.61
N ARG A 280 -9.88 -12.56 -23.31
CA ARG A 280 -10.26 -12.20 -21.94
C ARG A 280 -10.08 -13.36 -20.97
N SER A 281 -10.41 -14.59 -21.38
CA SER A 281 -10.26 -15.79 -20.55
C SER A 281 -8.78 -16.09 -20.26
N GLU A 282 -7.90 -15.96 -21.25
CA GLU A 282 -6.45 -16.08 -21.06
C GLU A 282 -5.92 -15.02 -20.08
N CYS A 283 -6.39 -13.78 -20.18
CA CYS A 283 -6.04 -12.72 -19.22
C CYS A 283 -6.46 -13.08 -17.79
N MET A 284 -7.66 -13.67 -17.61
CA MET A 284 -8.11 -14.14 -16.29
C MET A 284 -7.24 -15.29 -15.76
N VAL A 285 -6.81 -16.21 -16.64
CA VAL A 285 -5.87 -17.28 -16.26
C VAL A 285 -4.53 -16.69 -15.82
N MET A 286 -4.02 -15.70 -16.55
CA MET A 286 -2.79 -14.98 -16.18
C MET A 286 -2.94 -14.28 -14.82
N PHE A 287 -4.07 -13.59 -14.58
CA PHE A 287 -4.34 -12.93 -13.31
C PHE A 287 -4.40 -13.93 -12.15
N LYS A 288 -5.07 -15.08 -12.32
CA LYS A 288 -5.12 -16.14 -11.28
C LYS A 288 -3.75 -16.72 -10.94
N ARG A 289 -2.88 -16.88 -11.95
CA ARG A 289 -1.52 -17.43 -11.78
C ARG A 289 -0.53 -16.42 -11.22
N ALA A 290 -0.65 -15.16 -11.59
CA ALA A 290 0.22 -14.09 -11.12
C ALA A 290 -0.54 -12.78 -10.95
N PRO A 291 -1.32 -12.62 -9.85
CA PRO A 291 -2.04 -11.37 -9.60
C PRO A 291 -1.10 -10.16 -9.57
N CYS A 292 0.12 -10.37 -9.05
CA CYS A 292 1.18 -9.39 -8.97
C CYS A 292 1.58 -8.77 -10.33
N LEU A 293 1.33 -9.44 -11.47
CA LEU A 293 1.57 -8.87 -12.81
C LEU A 293 0.80 -7.55 -12.99
N PHE A 294 -0.42 -7.48 -12.47
CA PHE A 294 -1.27 -6.29 -12.62
C PHE A 294 -0.81 -5.13 -11.74
N ARG A 295 0.05 -5.39 -10.75
CA ARG A 295 0.71 -4.34 -9.96
C ARG A 295 1.93 -3.75 -10.68
N CYS A 296 2.38 -4.33 -11.80
CA CYS A 296 3.42 -3.73 -12.63
C CYS A 296 2.88 -2.52 -13.41
N SER A 297 3.78 -1.61 -13.81
CA SER A 297 3.42 -0.51 -14.69
C SER A 297 3.06 -1.03 -16.09
N GLU A 298 2.18 -0.32 -16.79
CA GLU A 298 1.80 -0.66 -18.18
C GLU A 298 3.01 -0.64 -19.12
N LYS A 299 3.96 0.30 -18.93
CA LYS A 299 5.23 0.33 -19.66
C LYS A 299 6.01 -0.97 -19.50
N LYS A 300 6.10 -1.51 -18.28
CA LYS A 300 6.80 -2.76 -18.01
C LYS A 300 6.09 -3.96 -18.63
N ILE A 301 4.76 -4.02 -18.52
CA ILE A 301 3.96 -5.09 -19.13
C ILE A 301 4.13 -5.08 -20.65
N ARG A 302 4.00 -3.91 -21.28
CA ARG A 302 4.18 -3.73 -22.73
C ARG A 302 5.55 -4.20 -23.18
N LEU A 303 6.62 -3.67 -22.58
CA LEU A 303 8.00 -4.02 -22.92
C LEU A 303 8.25 -5.53 -22.81
N GLY A 304 7.74 -6.17 -21.74
CA GLY A 304 7.89 -7.62 -21.58
C GLY A 304 7.13 -8.42 -22.63
N LEU A 305 5.88 -8.04 -22.93
CA LEU A 305 5.07 -8.74 -23.94
C LEU A 305 5.68 -8.60 -25.35
N GLU A 306 6.06 -7.40 -25.75
CA GLU A 306 6.72 -7.10 -27.03
C GLU A 306 8.00 -7.93 -27.18
N PHE A 307 8.89 -7.91 -26.19
CA PHE A 307 10.11 -8.70 -26.21
C PHE A 307 9.84 -10.22 -26.35
N PHE A 308 8.93 -10.77 -25.53
CA PHE A 308 8.68 -12.21 -25.56
C PHE A 308 7.96 -12.67 -26.81
N LEU A 309 7.05 -11.87 -27.38
CA LEU A 309 6.26 -12.24 -28.55
C LEU A 309 6.98 -11.95 -29.86
N GLU A 310 7.72 -10.86 -29.95
CA GLU A 310 8.32 -10.40 -31.21
C GLU A 310 9.79 -10.80 -31.33
N THR A 311 10.58 -10.59 -30.26
CA THR A 311 12.01 -10.91 -30.26
C THR A 311 12.25 -12.40 -30.00
N VAL A 312 11.72 -12.92 -28.89
CA VAL A 312 11.92 -14.34 -28.51
C VAL A 312 10.99 -15.27 -29.29
N LYS A 313 9.86 -14.74 -29.80
CA LYS A 313 8.82 -15.51 -30.51
C LYS A 313 8.24 -16.65 -29.68
N LEU A 314 8.03 -16.40 -28.38
CA LEU A 314 7.35 -17.36 -27.50
C LEU A 314 5.89 -17.52 -27.88
N GLN A 315 5.38 -18.74 -27.76
CA GLN A 315 3.96 -19.00 -27.89
C GLN A 315 3.17 -18.31 -26.76
N LYS A 316 2.04 -17.67 -27.10
CA LYS A 316 1.14 -17.03 -26.13
C LYS A 316 0.74 -17.97 -24.99
N SER A 317 0.48 -19.25 -25.30
CA SER A 317 0.18 -20.30 -24.32
C SER A 317 1.24 -20.42 -23.22
N THR A 318 2.52 -20.23 -23.55
CA THR A 318 3.62 -20.24 -22.57
C THR A 318 3.53 -19.04 -21.62
N LEU A 319 3.19 -17.86 -22.13
CA LEU A 319 2.99 -16.66 -21.31
C LEU A 319 1.73 -16.75 -20.44
N VAL A 320 0.67 -17.41 -20.93
CA VAL A 320 -0.54 -17.70 -20.13
C VAL A 320 -0.23 -18.66 -18.97
N GLN A 321 0.61 -19.66 -19.21
CA GLN A 321 1.03 -20.63 -18.19
C GLN A 321 2.06 -20.06 -17.21
N HIS A 322 2.91 -19.12 -17.68
CA HIS A 322 4.01 -18.52 -16.92
C HIS A 322 4.02 -16.97 -16.98
N PRO A 323 2.95 -16.30 -16.53
CA PRO A 323 2.83 -14.83 -16.62
C PRO A 323 3.89 -14.06 -15.81
N THR A 324 4.53 -14.72 -14.84
CA THR A 324 5.63 -14.14 -14.07
C THR A 324 6.84 -13.76 -14.91
N LEU A 325 7.00 -14.32 -16.12
CA LEU A 325 8.07 -13.94 -17.05
C LEU A 325 8.08 -12.43 -17.33
N VAL A 326 6.90 -11.85 -17.54
CA VAL A 326 6.70 -10.42 -17.83
C VAL A 326 7.06 -9.53 -16.63
N MET A 327 7.14 -10.12 -15.43
CA MET A 327 7.47 -9.38 -14.21
C MET A 327 8.98 -9.25 -13.96
N TYR A 328 9.80 -10.12 -14.55
CA TYR A 328 11.25 -10.09 -14.32
C TYR A 328 11.89 -8.79 -14.82
N SER A 329 13.07 -8.45 -14.28
CA SER A 329 13.83 -7.30 -14.76
C SER A 329 14.33 -7.58 -16.18
N MET A 330 14.03 -6.68 -17.13
CA MET A 330 14.51 -6.84 -18.51
C MET A 330 16.03 -6.73 -18.55
N LYS A 331 16.56 -5.65 -17.98
CA LYS A 331 18.00 -5.35 -17.93
C LYS A 331 18.79 -6.35 -17.09
N GLU A 332 18.33 -6.66 -15.87
CA GLU A 332 19.14 -7.46 -14.93
C GLU A 332 18.93 -8.97 -15.06
N ARG A 333 17.91 -9.42 -15.80
CA ARG A 333 17.58 -10.86 -15.85
C ARG A 333 17.23 -11.36 -17.23
N VAL A 334 16.23 -10.76 -17.89
CA VAL A 334 15.69 -11.36 -19.13
C VAL A 334 16.69 -11.26 -20.27
N ILE A 335 17.22 -10.06 -20.54
CA ILE A 335 18.12 -9.84 -21.68
C ILE A 335 19.47 -10.55 -21.49
N PRO A 336 20.17 -10.45 -20.33
CA PRO A 336 21.41 -11.19 -20.08
C PRO A 336 21.27 -12.69 -20.32
N ARG A 337 20.18 -13.28 -19.83
CA ARG A 337 19.93 -14.72 -19.97
C ARG A 337 19.51 -15.10 -21.38
N TYR A 338 18.83 -14.21 -22.09
CA TYR A 338 18.50 -14.40 -23.51
C TYR A 338 19.77 -14.37 -24.39
N GLN A 339 20.72 -13.48 -24.12
CA GLN A 339 22.01 -13.43 -24.83
C GLN A 339 22.80 -14.74 -24.65
N VAL A 340 22.91 -15.22 -23.40
CA VAL A 340 23.49 -16.53 -23.12
C VAL A 340 22.74 -17.62 -23.90
N PHE A 341 21.41 -17.63 -23.87
CA PHE A 341 20.61 -18.60 -24.62
C PHE A 341 20.90 -18.59 -26.14
N GLN A 342 21.00 -17.41 -26.74
CA GLN A 342 21.32 -17.26 -28.18
C GLN A 342 22.74 -17.76 -28.50
N LEU A 343 23.72 -17.39 -27.68
CA LEU A 343 25.12 -17.81 -27.85
C LEU A 343 25.29 -19.32 -27.70
N MET A 344 24.63 -19.92 -26.71
CA MET A 344 24.60 -21.37 -26.54
C MET A 344 24.01 -22.07 -27.77
N LYS A 345 22.97 -21.49 -28.37
CA LYS A 345 22.30 -22.02 -29.55
C LYS A 345 23.18 -21.92 -30.79
N SER A 346 23.85 -20.78 -31.01
CA SER A 346 24.76 -20.60 -32.15
C SER A 346 25.95 -21.55 -32.09
N LYS A 347 26.49 -21.80 -30.89
CA LYS A 347 27.59 -22.75 -30.65
C LYS A 347 27.16 -24.21 -30.50
N LYS A 348 25.85 -24.50 -30.55
CA LYS A 348 25.29 -25.86 -30.43
C LYS A 348 25.76 -26.60 -29.16
N LEU A 349 25.86 -25.88 -28.04
CA LEU A 349 26.41 -26.43 -26.79
C LEU A 349 25.50 -27.47 -26.11
N MET A 350 24.26 -27.64 -26.58
CA MET A 350 23.30 -28.57 -26.00
C MET A 350 22.63 -29.43 -27.07
N LYS A 351 22.41 -30.72 -26.74
CA LYS A 351 21.68 -31.67 -27.58
C LYS A 351 20.21 -31.28 -27.80
N LYS A 352 19.61 -30.55 -26.85
CA LYS A 352 18.22 -30.07 -26.92
C LYS A 352 18.12 -28.69 -26.30
N ASP A 353 17.39 -27.79 -26.97
CA ASP A 353 17.13 -26.44 -26.48
C ASP A 353 16.41 -26.49 -25.11
N PRO A 354 16.92 -25.81 -24.08
CA PRO A 354 16.24 -25.71 -22.79
C PRO A 354 14.94 -24.94 -22.99
N LYS A 355 13.94 -25.29 -22.19
CA LYS A 355 12.69 -24.52 -22.16
C LYS A 355 13.01 -23.10 -21.71
N PHE A 356 12.81 -22.13 -22.58
CA PHE A 356 13.22 -20.75 -22.35
C PHE A 356 12.65 -20.16 -21.05
N TYR A 357 11.38 -20.45 -20.72
CA TYR A 357 10.78 -20.00 -19.46
C TYR A 357 11.51 -20.53 -18.22
N TYR A 358 12.00 -21.78 -18.27
CA TYR A 358 12.68 -22.42 -17.14
C TYR A 358 14.01 -21.71 -16.85
N MET A 359 14.74 -21.35 -17.91
CA MET A 359 15.99 -20.60 -17.82
C MET A 359 15.81 -19.23 -17.14
N MET A 360 14.68 -18.54 -17.39
CA MET A 360 14.36 -17.26 -16.74
C MET A 360 14.00 -17.39 -15.25
N CYS A 361 13.48 -18.54 -14.84
CA CYS A 361 13.00 -18.77 -13.47
C CYS A 361 14.09 -19.19 -12.48
N LEU A 362 15.28 -19.60 -12.94
CA LEU A 362 16.37 -20.00 -12.05
C LEU A 362 16.87 -18.83 -11.20
N THR A 363 17.33 -19.12 -9.98
CA THR A 363 18.17 -18.18 -9.22
C THR A 363 19.46 -17.92 -9.99
N GLU A 364 20.12 -16.80 -9.73
CA GLU A 364 21.39 -16.46 -10.40
C GLU A 364 22.48 -17.53 -10.25
N PRO A 365 22.76 -18.09 -9.05
CA PRO A 365 23.79 -19.13 -8.92
C PRO A 365 23.51 -20.36 -9.79
N HIS A 366 22.30 -20.93 -9.66
CA HIS A 366 21.87 -22.07 -10.48
C HIS A 366 21.85 -21.77 -11.99
N PHE A 367 21.58 -20.52 -12.40
CA PHE A 367 21.65 -20.13 -13.80
C PHE A 367 23.10 -20.17 -14.30
N LEU A 368 24.01 -19.52 -13.57
CA LEU A 368 25.44 -19.45 -13.94
C LEU A 368 26.07 -20.84 -13.94
N GLU A 369 25.83 -21.64 -12.92
CA GLU A 369 26.33 -23.01 -12.84
C GLU A 369 25.86 -23.83 -14.06
N LYS A 370 24.56 -23.80 -14.35
CA LYS A 370 23.95 -24.68 -15.35
C LYS A 370 24.20 -24.26 -16.81
N TYR A 371 24.24 -22.95 -17.07
CA TYR A 371 24.25 -22.41 -18.43
C TYR A 371 25.51 -21.62 -18.80
N VAL A 372 26.41 -21.36 -17.85
CA VAL A 372 27.67 -20.65 -18.08
C VAL A 372 28.86 -21.54 -17.70
N LEU A 373 29.01 -21.84 -16.40
CA LEU A 373 30.20 -22.52 -15.86
C LEU A 373 30.32 -23.99 -16.29
N ARG A 374 29.21 -24.66 -16.58
CA ARG A 374 29.20 -26.04 -17.09
C ARG A 374 29.96 -26.21 -18.42
N PHE A 375 30.03 -25.16 -19.23
CA PHE A 375 30.69 -25.19 -20.53
C PHE A 375 32.09 -24.59 -20.40
N THR A 376 33.00 -25.33 -19.77
CA THR A 376 34.33 -24.84 -19.38
C THR A 376 35.09 -24.15 -20.52
N GLU A 377 35.01 -24.67 -21.74
CA GLU A 377 35.65 -24.11 -22.93
C GLU A 377 35.03 -22.80 -23.43
N ASN A 378 33.77 -22.52 -23.08
CA ASN A 378 33.03 -21.32 -23.51
C ASN A 378 32.61 -20.43 -22.32
N ALA A 379 33.05 -20.75 -21.11
CA ALA A 379 32.54 -20.14 -19.89
C ALA A 379 32.81 -18.63 -19.85
N GLU A 380 33.99 -18.19 -20.30
CA GLU A 380 34.35 -16.78 -20.35
C GLU A 380 33.45 -16.00 -21.30
N GLU A 381 33.25 -16.49 -22.52
CA GLU A 381 32.41 -15.86 -23.54
C GLU A 381 30.92 -15.82 -23.11
N LEU A 382 30.42 -16.90 -22.51
CA LEU A 382 29.07 -16.97 -21.95
C LEU A 382 28.91 -15.99 -20.77
N LEU A 383 29.94 -15.84 -19.95
CA LEU A 383 29.95 -14.88 -18.84
C LEU A 383 30.00 -13.44 -19.36
N MET A 384 30.75 -13.17 -20.44
CA MET A 384 30.76 -11.88 -21.11
C MET A 384 29.40 -11.56 -21.72
N ALA A 385 28.74 -12.52 -22.37
CA ALA A 385 27.36 -12.35 -22.85
C ALA A 385 26.38 -12.07 -21.70
N TYR A 386 26.54 -12.73 -20.56
CA TYR A 386 25.72 -12.46 -19.37
C TYR A 386 26.01 -11.07 -18.75
N LYS A 387 27.27 -10.62 -18.77
CA LYS A 387 27.69 -9.35 -18.15
C LYS A 387 27.65 -8.15 -19.10
N GLY A 388 27.55 -8.33 -20.41
CA GLY A 388 27.69 -7.26 -21.42
C GLY A 388 26.78 -6.05 -21.17
N HIS A 389 25.61 -6.26 -20.58
CA HIS A 389 24.71 -5.17 -20.18
C HIS A 389 25.13 -4.33 -18.98
N ARG A 390 26.18 -4.73 -18.25
CA ARG A 390 26.77 -3.91 -17.18
C ARG A 390 27.84 -2.94 -17.69
N LEU A 391 28.38 -3.15 -18.89
CA LEU A 391 29.47 -2.34 -19.45
C LEU A 391 28.97 -1.22 -20.37
N ASP A 392 27.79 -1.37 -20.98
CA ASP A 392 27.21 -0.39 -21.93
C ASP A 392 26.20 0.60 -21.32
N ILE A 393 26.24 0.82 -20.00
CA ILE A 393 25.41 1.86 -19.37
C ILE A 393 26.31 2.73 -18.51
N GLY A 394 27.10 3.54 -19.20
CA GLY A 394 27.31 4.93 -18.77
C GLY A 394 25.95 5.63 -18.69
N GLU A 395 25.89 6.56 -17.75
CA GLU A 395 24.76 7.44 -17.41
C GLU A 395 23.83 7.78 -18.57
N GLU A 396 22.53 7.47 -18.43
CA GLU A 396 21.38 8.30 -18.85
C GLU A 396 20.05 7.75 -18.28
#